data_AF-A0AAW1HD79-F1
#
_entry.id   AF-A0AAW1HD79-F1
#
_cell.length_a   1.000
_cell.length_b   1.000
_cell.length_c   1.000
_cell.angle_alpha   90.00
_cell.angle_beta   90.00
_cell.angle_gamma   90.00
#
_symmetry.space_group_name_H-M   'P 1'
#
loop_
_entity.id
_entity.type
_entity.pdbx_description
1 polymer ?
#
loop_
_entity_poly.entity_id
_entity_poly.type
_entity_poly.pdbx_seq_one_letter_code
_entity_poly.pdbx_strand_id
1 'polypeptide(L)'
;MSRIWWGHDDEKRHIYWVAWNKLCRSKRDGGLDFRHLEAFNIAMLAKQLWRLNTFPDNLTSRLMKARYFPNSNPLEEKLGHHPSFVWQSLLEAQWVLQKGCRWLIRNGQRVRFWTDNWTLTAPTFRVWSPCQGDREAKVSGWIDGNSWNVAMLKQSVFESKAEEISKIPICHSSGDDVLVWHYCKGGEYTVKSGYAFIR
;
A
#
# COMPACT_ATOMS: atom_id res chain seq x y z
N MET A 1 -18.12 16.13 -13.46
CA MET A 1 -18.14 15.20 -14.62
C MET A 1 -19.46 15.16 -15.35
N SER A 2 -20.59 15.14 -14.65
CA SER A 2 -21.92 15.10 -15.29
C SER A 2 -22.19 16.27 -16.23
N ARG A 3 -21.67 17.48 -15.96
CA ARG A 3 -21.79 18.66 -16.83
C ARG A 3 -21.14 18.49 -18.22
N ILE A 4 -20.08 17.70 -18.35
CA ILE A 4 -19.38 17.49 -19.65
C ILE A 4 -20.21 16.60 -20.59
N TRP A 5 -20.96 15.65 -20.02
CA TRP A 5 -21.71 14.65 -20.80
C TRP A 5 -23.17 15.01 -20.99
N TRP A 6 -23.74 15.78 -20.05
CA TRP A 6 -25.16 16.13 -20.03
C TRP A 6 -25.40 17.63 -20.15
N GLY A 7 -24.36 18.45 -20.24
CA GLY A 7 -24.46 19.90 -20.38
C GLY A 7 -23.96 20.36 -21.75
N HIS A 8 -24.81 21.09 -22.46
CA HIS A 8 -24.49 21.69 -23.76
C HIS A 8 -24.33 23.22 -23.66
N ASP A 9 -24.73 23.82 -22.53
CA ASP A 9 -24.79 25.27 -22.32
C ASP A 9 -24.58 25.61 -20.83
N ASP A 10 -23.75 26.63 -20.54
CA ASP A 10 -23.24 26.91 -19.19
C ASP A 10 -24.27 27.60 -18.26
N GLU A 11 -25.33 28.18 -18.81
CA GLU A 11 -26.31 28.99 -18.05
C GLU A 11 -27.53 28.21 -17.53
N LYS A 12 -27.73 26.95 -17.96
CA LYS A 12 -28.90 26.14 -17.57
C LYS A 12 -28.53 24.96 -16.68
N ARG A 13 -29.33 24.72 -15.63
CA ARG A 13 -29.26 23.48 -14.84
C ARG A 13 -29.77 22.32 -15.68
N HIS A 14 -28.88 21.37 -15.99
CA HIS A 14 -29.21 20.16 -16.74
C HIS A 14 -29.63 19.02 -15.83
N ILE A 15 -30.57 18.20 -16.30
CA ILE A 15 -31.04 17.01 -15.59
C ILE A 15 -30.05 15.86 -15.81
N TYR A 16 -29.57 15.28 -14.72
CA TYR A 16 -28.68 14.13 -14.76
C TYR A 16 -29.50 12.84 -14.59
N TRP A 17 -29.83 12.19 -15.71
CA TRP A 17 -30.69 11.00 -15.73
C TRP A 17 -30.08 9.77 -15.05
N VAL A 18 -28.74 9.69 -15.01
CA VAL A 18 -28.02 8.54 -14.46
C VAL A 18 -26.83 9.03 -13.64
N ALA A 19 -26.70 8.52 -12.41
CA ALA A 19 -25.56 8.82 -11.54
C ALA A 19 -24.23 8.38 -12.17
N TRP A 20 -23.18 9.22 -12.06
CA TRP A 20 -21.85 8.93 -12.62
C TRP A 20 -21.28 7.58 -12.16
N ASN A 21 -21.50 7.21 -10.90
CA ASN A 21 -21.06 5.93 -10.34
C ASN A 21 -21.71 4.73 -11.04
N LYS A 22 -22.93 4.87 -11.57
CA LYS A 22 -23.61 3.82 -12.35
C LYS A 22 -23.02 3.72 -13.75
N LEU A 23 -22.67 4.84 -14.38
CA LEU A 23 -21.98 4.84 -15.69
C LEU A 23 -20.58 4.21 -15.62
N CYS A 24 -19.91 4.33 -14.46
CA CYS A 24 -18.58 3.74 -14.25
C CYS A 24 -18.58 2.22 -13.99
N ARG A 25 -19.75 1.59 -13.86
CA ARG A 25 -19.85 0.12 -13.72
C ARG A 25 -19.56 -0.56 -15.06
N SER A 26 -19.26 -1.85 -15.01
CA SER A 26 -19.02 -2.59 -16.25
C SER A 26 -20.27 -2.66 -17.11
N LYS A 27 -20.12 -2.82 -18.43
CA LYS A 27 -21.27 -3.07 -19.31
C LYS A 27 -22.09 -4.29 -18.88
N ARG A 28 -21.43 -5.30 -18.30
CA ARG A 28 -22.10 -6.50 -17.76
C ARG A 28 -22.96 -6.18 -16.53
N ASP A 29 -22.57 -5.18 -15.74
CA ASP A 29 -23.28 -4.74 -14.53
C ASP A 29 -24.25 -3.56 -14.79
N GLY A 30 -24.60 -3.32 -16.06
CA GLY A 30 -25.51 -2.25 -16.48
C GLY A 30 -24.93 -0.84 -16.47
N GLY A 31 -23.59 -0.71 -16.50
CA GLY A 31 -22.87 0.55 -16.72
C GLY A 31 -22.34 0.72 -18.13
N LEU A 32 -21.43 1.69 -18.34
CA LEU A 32 -20.82 2.01 -19.63
C LEU A 32 -19.29 1.81 -19.66
N ASP A 33 -18.72 1.15 -18.64
CA ASP A 33 -17.27 0.98 -18.47
C ASP A 33 -16.48 2.30 -18.39
N PHE A 34 -17.14 3.39 -17.96
CA PHE A 34 -16.44 4.66 -17.74
C PHE A 34 -15.47 4.57 -16.57
N ARG A 35 -14.35 5.30 -16.65
CA ARG A 35 -13.41 5.35 -15.52
C ARG A 35 -13.98 6.19 -14.38
N HIS A 36 -13.92 5.64 -13.18
CA HIS A 36 -14.22 6.38 -11.96
C HIS A 36 -13.05 7.33 -11.65
N LEU A 37 -13.17 8.58 -12.09
CA LEU A 37 -12.06 9.55 -12.05
C LEU A 37 -11.46 9.74 -10.66
N GLU A 38 -12.27 9.72 -9.61
CA GLU A 38 -11.78 9.85 -8.23
C GLU A 38 -10.85 8.68 -7.86
N ALA A 39 -11.28 7.44 -8.08
CA ALA A 39 -10.46 6.25 -7.87
C ALA A 39 -9.21 6.24 -8.77
N PHE A 40 -9.33 6.75 -10.00
CA PHE A 40 -8.18 6.91 -10.90
C PHE A 40 -7.19 7.96 -10.38
N ASN A 41 -7.67 9.07 -9.84
CA ASN A 41 -6.85 10.10 -9.22
C ASN A 41 -6.13 9.57 -7.97
N ILE A 42 -6.85 8.87 -7.08
CA ILE A 42 -6.27 8.22 -5.90
C ILE A 42 -5.18 7.22 -6.33
N ALA A 43 -5.40 6.43 -7.39
CA ALA A 43 -4.40 5.52 -7.92
C ALA A 43 -3.13 6.25 -8.44
N MET A 44 -3.31 7.41 -9.08
CA MET A 44 -2.17 8.24 -9.52
C MET A 44 -1.40 8.83 -8.35
N LEU A 45 -2.10 9.33 -7.32
CA LEU A 45 -1.50 9.86 -6.09
C LEU A 45 -0.72 8.78 -5.34
N ALA A 46 -1.28 7.57 -5.24
CA ALA A 46 -0.58 6.41 -4.69
C ALA A 46 0.67 6.03 -5.50
N LYS A 47 0.67 6.16 -6.85
CA LYS A 47 1.90 5.98 -7.65
C LYS A 47 2.97 7.00 -7.26
N GLN A 48 2.61 8.25 -6.95
CA GLN A 48 3.59 9.25 -6.51
C GLN A 48 4.15 8.90 -5.13
N LEU A 49 3.30 8.53 -4.15
CA LEU A 49 3.77 8.01 -2.86
C LEU A 49 4.68 6.79 -3.00
N TRP A 50 4.36 5.87 -3.92
CA TRP A 50 5.18 4.70 -4.22
C TRP A 50 6.58 5.13 -4.70
N ARG A 51 6.67 6.14 -5.56
CA ARG A 51 7.95 6.68 -6.05
C ARG A 51 8.78 7.32 -4.94
N LEU A 52 8.14 8.00 -3.97
CA LEU A 52 8.84 8.57 -2.82
C LEU A 52 9.55 7.48 -2.00
N ASN A 53 8.97 6.29 -1.90
CA ASN A 53 9.58 5.14 -1.19
C ASN A 53 10.61 4.38 -2.03
N THR A 54 10.33 4.17 -3.32
CA THR A 54 11.19 3.33 -4.19
C THR A 54 12.39 4.04 -4.77
N PHE A 55 12.31 5.36 -4.92
CA PHE A 55 13.40 6.19 -5.45
C PHE A 55 13.74 7.32 -4.48
N PRO A 56 14.31 7.01 -3.31
CA PRO A 56 14.56 8.00 -2.26
C PRO A 56 15.58 9.08 -2.67
N ASP A 57 16.47 8.75 -3.61
CA ASP A 57 17.57 9.64 -4.04
C ASP A 57 17.15 10.70 -5.07
N ASN A 58 15.96 10.55 -5.66
CA ASN A 58 15.43 11.55 -6.59
C ASN A 58 15.24 12.89 -5.87
N LEU A 59 15.47 13.99 -6.60
CA LEU A 59 15.36 15.35 -6.05
C LEU A 59 14.01 15.59 -5.36
N THR A 60 12.91 15.18 -6.00
CA THR A 60 11.56 15.30 -5.43
C THR A 60 11.41 14.48 -4.16
N SER A 61 11.93 13.25 -4.10
CA SER A 61 11.87 12.40 -2.92
C SER A 61 12.65 12.98 -1.75
N ARG A 62 13.87 13.49 -2.01
CA ARG A 62 14.71 14.16 -1.01
C ARG A 62 14.04 15.44 -0.48
N LEU A 63 13.46 16.25 -1.37
CA LEU A 63 12.75 17.48 -0.98
C LEU A 63 11.52 17.17 -0.13
N MET A 64 10.70 16.20 -0.56
CA MET A 64 9.49 15.81 0.17
C MET A 64 9.84 15.19 1.52
N LYS A 65 10.88 14.36 1.58
CA LYS A 65 11.40 13.79 2.84
C LYS A 65 11.84 14.89 3.80
N ALA A 66 12.71 15.79 3.34
CA ALA A 66 13.23 16.88 4.17
C ALA A 66 12.12 17.77 4.74
N ARG A 67 11.04 18.00 3.97
CA ARG A 67 9.94 18.87 4.37
C ARG A 67 8.87 18.19 5.22
N TYR A 68 8.49 16.96 4.90
CA TYR A 68 7.26 16.35 5.43
C TYR A 68 7.49 15.10 6.28
N PHE A 69 8.57 14.35 6.06
CA PHE A 69 8.83 13.09 6.77
C PHE A 69 10.34 12.87 6.99
N PRO A 70 11.05 13.79 7.69
CA PRO A 70 12.51 13.76 7.74
C PRO A 70 13.07 12.50 8.42
N ASN A 71 12.38 12.06 9.48
CA ASN A 71 12.79 10.94 10.33
C ASN A 71 11.85 9.73 10.25
N SER A 72 10.92 9.73 9.28
CA SER A 72 9.81 8.78 9.21
C SER A 72 9.62 8.24 7.79
N ASN A 73 8.63 7.36 7.64
CA ASN A 73 8.20 6.82 6.36
C ASN A 73 6.93 7.56 5.89
N PRO A 74 6.82 7.94 4.60
CA PRO A 74 5.61 8.58 4.08
C PRO A 74 4.34 7.72 4.21
N LEU A 75 4.45 6.41 4.44
CA LEU A 75 3.32 5.51 4.73
C LEU A 75 2.88 5.50 6.19
N GLU A 76 3.66 6.06 7.10
CA GLU A 76 3.33 6.13 8.53
C GLU A 76 3.03 7.56 8.99
N GLU A 77 3.41 8.55 8.17
CA GLU A 77 3.25 9.96 8.48
C GLU A 77 1.78 10.38 8.54
N LYS A 78 1.46 11.26 9.49
CA LYS A 78 0.11 11.79 9.66
C LYS A 78 0.03 13.21 9.11
N LEU A 79 -1.20 13.71 8.97
CA LEU A 79 -1.40 15.09 8.57
C LEU A 79 -0.92 16.03 9.69
N GLY A 80 0.21 16.69 9.46
CA GLY A 80 0.77 17.69 10.38
C GLY A 80 0.01 19.03 10.32
N HIS A 81 0.56 20.04 10.98
CA HIS A 81 -0.01 21.40 11.02
C HIS A 81 0.32 22.17 9.72
N HIS A 82 -0.68 22.77 9.08
CA HIS A 82 -0.56 23.52 7.81
C HIS A 82 0.16 22.77 6.66
N PRO A 83 -0.34 21.60 6.25
CA PRO A 83 0.27 20.88 5.14
C PRO A 83 -0.02 21.58 3.81
N SER A 84 0.88 21.42 2.84
CA SER A 84 0.58 21.89 1.49
C SER A 84 -0.55 21.05 0.89
N PHE A 85 -1.27 21.63 -0.06
CA PHE A 85 -2.29 20.91 -0.82
C PHE A 85 -1.73 19.62 -1.46
N VAL A 86 -0.51 19.67 -1.99
CA VAL A 86 0.16 18.50 -2.57
C VAL A 86 0.36 17.39 -1.54
N TRP A 87 0.82 17.73 -0.33
CA TRP A 87 1.03 16.73 0.72
C TRP A 87 -0.29 16.15 1.23
N GLN A 88 -1.32 16.98 1.38
CA GLN A 88 -2.69 16.52 1.69
C GLN A 88 -3.17 15.49 0.67
N SER A 89 -3.12 15.81 -0.63
CA SER A 89 -3.56 14.89 -1.68
C SER A 89 -2.76 13.60 -1.72
N LEU A 90 -1.45 13.64 -1.43
CA LEU A 90 -0.66 12.41 -1.34
C LEU A 90 -1.13 11.55 -0.16
N LEU A 91 -1.34 12.14 1.02
CA LEU A 91 -1.81 11.41 2.19
C LEU A 91 -3.22 10.81 2.01
N GLU A 92 -4.10 11.43 1.22
CA GLU A 92 -5.40 10.84 0.84
C GLU A 92 -5.26 9.47 0.15
N ALA A 93 -4.15 9.22 -0.54
CA ALA A 93 -3.86 7.96 -1.21
C ALA A 93 -2.97 7.01 -0.39
N GLN A 94 -2.55 7.39 0.82
CA GLN A 94 -1.64 6.61 1.67
C GLN A 94 -2.20 5.22 2.01
N TRP A 95 -3.51 5.14 2.28
CA TRP A 95 -4.19 3.90 2.63
C TRP A 95 -4.07 2.82 1.54
N VAL A 96 -3.95 3.22 0.27
CA VAL A 96 -3.83 2.30 -0.86
C VAL A 96 -2.57 1.47 -0.71
N LEU A 97 -1.45 2.15 -0.44
CA LEU A 97 -0.16 1.48 -0.24
C LEU A 97 -0.09 0.78 1.12
N GLN A 98 -0.64 1.37 2.18
CA GLN A 98 -0.71 0.69 3.48
C GLN A 98 -1.48 -0.64 3.45
N LYS A 99 -2.49 -0.77 2.58
CA LYS A 99 -3.27 -2.01 2.46
C LYS A 99 -2.78 -2.95 1.38
N GLY A 100 -2.20 -2.43 0.30
CA GLY A 100 -1.78 -3.27 -0.83
C GLY A 100 -0.28 -3.55 -0.95
N CYS A 101 0.55 -2.87 -0.16
CA CYS A 101 1.96 -3.22 -0.04
C CYS A 101 2.21 -4.21 1.09
N ARG A 102 3.24 -5.02 0.88
CA ARG A 102 3.86 -5.87 1.90
C ARG A 102 5.38 -5.80 1.77
N TRP A 103 6.10 -6.16 2.82
CA TRP A 103 7.53 -6.31 2.80
C TRP A 103 7.91 -7.70 2.28
N LEU A 104 8.90 -7.73 1.41
CA LEU A 104 9.65 -8.92 1.07
C LEU A 104 10.85 -9.01 2.00
N ILE A 105 10.86 -10.04 2.85
CA ILE A 105 11.89 -10.24 3.86
C ILE A 105 13.20 -10.70 3.22
N ARG A 106 14.27 -9.98 3.53
CA ARG A 106 15.66 -10.35 3.24
C ARG A 106 16.41 -10.53 4.55
N ASN A 107 17.05 -9.48 5.06
CA ASN A 107 17.75 -9.50 6.33
C ASN A 107 16.80 -9.38 7.55
N GLY A 108 15.55 -8.96 7.34
CA GLY A 108 14.53 -8.83 8.37
C GLY A 108 14.82 -7.75 9.42
N GLN A 109 15.82 -6.90 9.22
CA GLN A 109 16.24 -5.92 10.22
C GLN A 109 15.36 -4.65 10.22
N ARG A 110 14.73 -4.33 9.10
CA ARG A 110 13.88 -3.13 9.00
C ARG A 110 12.46 -3.42 9.45
N VAL A 111 11.95 -4.60 9.12
CA VAL A 111 10.55 -5.00 9.29
C VAL A 111 10.27 -5.45 10.72
N ARG A 112 9.23 -4.89 11.34
CA ARG A 112 8.70 -5.33 12.63
C ARG A 112 7.83 -6.57 12.44
N PHE A 113 8.05 -7.57 13.28
CA PHE A 113 7.39 -8.87 13.17
C PHE A 113 5.87 -8.78 13.33
N TRP A 114 5.40 -7.97 14.29
CA TRP A 114 3.98 -7.94 14.67
C TRP A 114 3.13 -6.90 13.93
N THR A 115 3.71 -5.75 13.61
CA THR A 115 2.95 -4.56 13.19
C THR A 115 3.01 -4.31 11.69
N ASP A 116 4.08 -4.70 11.02
CA ASP A 116 4.28 -4.45 9.60
C ASP A 116 3.63 -5.54 8.74
N ASN A 117 3.28 -5.16 7.51
CA ASN A 117 2.69 -6.06 6.53
C ASN A 117 3.80 -6.84 5.82
N TRP A 118 4.03 -8.11 6.14
CA TRP A 118 5.08 -8.91 5.50
C TRP A 118 4.71 -10.38 5.24
N THR A 119 3.61 -10.86 5.81
CA THR A 119 3.10 -12.21 5.55
C THR A 119 2.41 -12.29 4.19
N LEU A 120 2.10 -13.51 3.75
CA LEU A 120 1.38 -13.76 2.50
C LEU A 120 -0.15 -13.83 2.71
N THR A 121 -0.62 -13.71 3.94
CA THR A 121 -2.04 -13.89 4.29
C THR A 121 -2.80 -12.58 4.10
N ALA A 122 -3.64 -12.52 3.06
CA ALA A 122 -4.62 -11.46 2.90
C ALA A 122 -5.68 -11.50 4.04
N PRO A 123 -6.34 -10.37 4.37
CA PRO A 123 -6.25 -9.06 3.73
C PRO A 123 -5.19 -8.12 4.32
N THR A 124 -4.64 -8.41 5.50
CA THR A 124 -3.76 -7.47 6.21
C THR A 124 -2.28 -7.72 5.96
N PHE A 125 -1.88 -8.92 5.51
CA PHE A 125 -0.46 -9.32 5.39
C PHE A 125 0.30 -9.22 6.72
N ARG A 126 -0.39 -9.22 7.86
CA ARG A 126 0.20 -9.15 9.20
C ARG A 126 0.19 -10.52 9.86
N VAL A 127 1.00 -10.65 10.91
CA VAL A 127 0.92 -11.79 11.82
C VAL A 127 -0.38 -11.66 12.63
N TRP A 128 -1.29 -12.60 12.44
CA TRP A 128 -2.51 -12.70 13.25
C TRP A 128 -2.28 -13.69 14.39
N SER A 129 -1.82 -13.18 15.53
CA SER A 129 -1.64 -13.93 16.77
C SER A 129 -1.52 -12.93 17.94
N PRO A 130 -1.89 -13.29 19.19
CA PRO A 130 -1.60 -12.48 20.36
C PRO A 130 -0.10 -12.17 20.42
N CYS A 131 0.23 -10.89 20.54
CA CYS A 131 1.62 -10.46 20.71
C CYS A 131 2.08 -10.85 22.12
N GLN A 132 2.90 -11.90 22.21
CA GLN A 132 3.45 -12.40 23.49
C GLN A 132 4.76 -11.71 23.90
N GLY A 133 5.28 -10.79 23.09
CA GLY A 133 6.56 -10.09 23.33
C GLY A 133 6.53 -8.62 22.92
N ASP A 134 7.72 -8.09 22.61
CA ASP A 134 7.90 -6.71 22.15
C ASP A 134 7.28 -6.48 20.75
N ARG A 135 6.48 -5.43 20.63
CA ARG A 135 5.84 -5.03 19.36
C ARG A 135 6.85 -4.47 18.35
N GLU A 136 7.97 -3.96 18.82
CA GLU A 136 9.05 -3.42 17.99
C GLU A 136 10.07 -4.49 17.57
N ALA A 137 9.89 -5.73 18.02
CA ALA A 137 10.75 -6.84 17.65
C ALA A 137 10.82 -7.01 16.13
N LYS A 138 12.05 -7.13 15.61
CA LYS A 138 12.34 -7.24 14.18
C LYS A 138 12.21 -8.68 13.69
N VAL A 139 11.82 -8.84 12.44
CA VAL A 139 11.68 -10.17 11.79
C VAL A 139 12.99 -10.95 11.86
N SER A 140 14.15 -10.28 11.82
CA SER A 140 15.47 -10.89 11.98
C SER A 140 15.64 -11.73 13.24
N GLY A 141 14.88 -11.46 14.31
CA GLY A 141 14.92 -12.26 15.54
C GLY A 141 14.39 -13.69 15.36
N TRP A 142 13.56 -13.93 14.35
CA TRP A 142 12.99 -15.24 14.02
C TRP A 142 13.72 -15.91 12.84
N ILE A 143 14.86 -15.39 12.42
CA ILE A 143 15.69 -15.93 11.35
C ILE A 143 16.94 -16.55 11.98
N ASP A 144 17.20 -17.81 11.67
CA ASP A 144 18.43 -18.52 12.06
C ASP A 144 19.24 -18.88 10.82
N GLY A 145 20.34 -18.15 10.61
CA GLY A 145 21.15 -18.22 9.41
C GLY A 145 20.32 -17.99 8.15
N ASN A 146 20.04 -19.07 7.42
CA ASN A 146 19.36 -19.01 6.12
C ASN A 146 17.88 -19.41 6.14
N SER A 147 17.34 -19.74 7.31
CA SER A 147 16.01 -20.32 7.47
C SER A 147 15.25 -19.68 8.63
N TRP A 148 13.94 -19.86 8.65
CA TRP A 148 13.14 -19.48 9.80
C TRP A 148 13.48 -20.34 11.01
N ASN A 149 13.60 -19.72 12.19
CA ASN A 149 13.65 -20.43 13.45
C ASN A 149 12.23 -20.95 13.79
N VAL A 150 11.90 -22.13 13.28
CA VAL A 150 10.57 -22.73 13.42
C VAL A 150 10.21 -22.96 14.89
N ALA A 151 11.16 -23.35 15.74
CA ALA A 151 10.92 -23.56 17.16
C ALA A 151 10.46 -22.26 17.84
N MET A 152 11.13 -21.14 17.56
CA MET A 152 10.77 -19.83 18.08
C MET A 152 9.42 -19.35 17.52
N LEU A 153 9.14 -19.60 16.24
CA LEU A 153 7.85 -19.25 15.63
C LEU A 153 6.69 -19.97 16.32
N LYS A 154 6.79 -21.29 16.52
CA LYS A 154 5.75 -22.09 17.19
C LYS A 154 5.49 -21.67 18.64
N GLN A 155 6.52 -21.14 19.31
CA GLN A 155 6.37 -20.60 20.66
C GLN A 155 5.72 -19.20 20.66
N SER A 156 5.92 -18.42 19.59
CA SER A 156 5.51 -17.01 19.53
C SER A 156 4.11 -16.83 18.94
N VAL A 157 3.74 -17.60 17.93
CA VAL A 157 2.48 -17.45 17.18
C VAL A 157 1.68 -18.76 17.16
N PHE A 158 0.40 -18.68 16.78
CA PHE A 158 -0.40 -19.88 16.53
C PHE A 158 0.31 -20.84 15.55
N GLU A 159 0.21 -22.14 15.82
CA GLU A 159 0.87 -23.19 15.02
C GLU A 159 0.59 -23.05 13.51
N SER A 160 -0.67 -22.82 13.14
CA SER A 160 -1.07 -22.60 11.74
C SER A 160 -0.36 -21.39 11.11
N LYS A 161 -0.14 -20.33 11.88
CA LYS A 161 0.58 -19.14 11.42
C LYS A 161 2.09 -19.40 11.32
N ALA A 162 2.66 -20.16 12.24
CA ALA A 162 4.07 -20.56 12.19
C ALA A 162 4.36 -21.38 10.93
N GLU A 163 3.47 -22.31 10.56
CA GLU A 163 3.57 -23.10 9.33
C GLU A 163 3.43 -22.26 8.05
N GLU A 164 2.59 -21.22 8.06
CA GLU A 164 2.50 -20.30 6.93
C GLU A 164 3.76 -19.45 6.78
N ILE A 165 4.30 -18.93 7.88
CA ILE A 165 5.51 -18.11 7.90
C ILE A 165 6.72 -18.93 7.45
N SER A 166 6.84 -20.18 7.90
CA SER A 166 7.98 -21.04 7.56
C SER A 166 8.07 -21.35 6.06
N LYS A 167 6.95 -21.25 5.33
CA LYS A 167 6.90 -21.41 3.86
C LYS A 167 7.33 -20.15 3.10
N ILE A 168 7.47 -19.00 3.76
CA ILE A 168 7.91 -17.77 3.11
C ILE A 168 9.40 -17.89 2.80
N PRO A 169 9.83 -17.79 1.54
CA PRO A 169 11.25 -17.86 1.20
C PRO A 169 11.99 -16.63 1.74
N ILE A 170 13.08 -16.85 2.47
CA ILE A 170 14.01 -15.80 2.88
C ILE A 170 15.00 -15.59 1.74
N CYS A 171 15.04 -14.38 1.17
CA CYS A 171 15.90 -14.08 0.03
C CYS A 171 17.24 -13.52 0.50
N HIS A 172 18.33 -14.29 0.28
CA HIS A 172 19.68 -14.01 0.76
C HIS A 172 20.51 -13.05 -0.08
N SER A 173 19.90 -12.28 -0.99
CA SER A 173 20.62 -11.18 -1.62
C SER A 173 21.04 -10.21 -0.52
N SER A 174 22.33 -9.87 -0.45
CA SER A 174 22.98 -8.98 0.54
C SER A 174 22.45 -7.55 0.50
N GLY A 175 21.16 -7.39 0.77
CA GLY A 175 20.43 -6.14 0.62
C GLY A 175 19.26 -6.07 1.58
N ASP A 176 18.77 -4.86 1.76
CA ASP A 176 17.71 -4.55 2.69
C ASP A 176 16.36 -5.12 2.27
N ASP A 177 15.49 -5.33 3.26
CA ASP A 177 14.07 -5.63 3.06
C ASP A 177 13.43 -4.65 2.07
N VAL A 178 12.60 -5.18 1.15
CA VAL A 178 12.03 -4.40 0.05
C VAL A 178 10.52 -4.31 0.17
N LEU A 179 9.97 -3.11 0.04
CA LEU A 179 8.53 -2.92 -0.05
C LEU A 179 8.05 -3.32 -1.46
N VAL A 180 7.08 -4.23 -1.53
CA VAL A 180 6.50 -4.73 -2.78
C VAL A 180 4.99 -4.53 -2.82
N TRP A 181 4.47 -4.17 -3.99
CA TRP A 181 3.04 -4.14 -4.28
C TRP A 181 2.53 -5.55 -4.56
N HIS A 182 1.61 -6.05 -3.72
CA HIS A 182 1.15 -7.43 -3.77
C HIS A 182 0.35 -7.74 -5.06
N TYR A 183 -0.44 -6.79 -5.55
CA TYR A 183 -1.36 -7.01 -6.69
C TYR A 183 -0.70 -6.86 -8.08
N CYS A 184 0.62 -7.07 -8.17
CA CYS A 184 1.35 -7.11 -9.43
C CYS A 184 2.47 -8.15 -9.36
N LYS A 185 2.61 -8.98 -10.41
CA LYS A 185 3.59 -10.07 -10.45
C LYS A 185 5.05 -9.61 -10.27
N GLY A 186 5.36 -8.37 -10.63
CA GLY A 186 6.71 -7.79 -10.48
C GLY A 186 6.94 -7.05 -9.16
N GLY A 187 5.96 -6.99 -8.26
CA GLY A 187 6.06 -6.22 -7.02
C GLY A 187 6.07 -4.69 -7.22
N GLU A 188 5.98 -4.20 -8.46
CA GLU A 188 5.89 -2.77 -8.74
C GLU A 188 4.44 -2.30 -8.76
N TYR A 189 4.18 -1.17 -8.11
CA TYR A 189 2.91 -0.48 -8.21
C TYR A 189 2.71 0.12 -9.61
N THR A 190 1.58 -0.15 -10.24
CA THR A 190 1.13 0.57 -11.45
C THR A 190 -0.21 1.26 -11.18
N VAL A 191 -0.50 2.36 -11.88
CA VAL A 191 -1.81 3.04 -11.76
C VAL A 191 -2.94 2.07 -12.13
N LYS A 192 -2.72 1.16 -13.08
CA LYS A 192 -3.68 0.13 -13.47
C LYS A 192 -3.98 -0.84 -12.32
N SER A 193 -2.95 -1.39 -11.67
CA SER A 193 -3.13 -2.32 -10.54
C SER A 193 -3.69 -1.63 -9.31
N GLY A 194 -3.30 -0.37 -9.06
CA GLY A 194 -3.86 0.45 -7.99
C GLY A 194 -5.33 0.77 -8.19
N TYR A 195 -5.71 1.19 -9.40
CA TYR A 195 -7.10 1.45 -9.75
C TYR A 195 -7.98 0.20 -9.61
N ALA A 196 -7.46 -0.97 -10.03
CA ALA A 196 -8.15 -2.24 -9.84
C ALA A 196 -8.26 -2.69 -8.38
N PHE A 197 -7.38 -2.21 -7.49
CA PHE A 197 -7.45 -2.48 -6.06
C PHE A 197 -8.43 -1.56 -5.33
N ILE A 198 -8.58 -0.31 -5.77
CA ILE A 198 -9.49 0.67 -5.16
C ILE A 198 -10.96 0.36 -5.48
N ARG A 199 -11.22 -0.26 -6.63
CA ARG A 199 -12.57 -0.55 -7.16
C ARG A 199 -12.99 -1.98 -6.90
#